data_AF-A0A7D3X3X1-F1
#
_entry.id   AF-A0A7D3X3X1-F1
#
_cell.length_a   1.000
_cell.length_b   1.000
_cell.length_c   1.000
_cell.angle_alpha   90.00
_cell.angle_beta   90.00
_cell.angle_gamma   90.00
#
_symmetry.space_group_name_H-M   'P 1'
#
loop_
_entity.id
_entity.type
_entity.pdbx_description
1 polymer ?
#
loop_
_entity_poly.entity_id
_entity_poly.type
_entity_poly.pdbx_seq_one_letter_code
_entity_poly.pdbx_strand_id
1 'polypeptide(L)'
;MWAAPVRVPVLRLATAEPAAGPLTPTKLGGGLQSTSLTLHGADDRPYVLRSLDKDPSHILPTFLQKLFTANFIRDCTSAGNPYGALVVAPLAQALGVPHSHPRIFYVPADAADLGSAQANERLRGKLALLEEKYDGEKVRSPLVPQARKFVDDEHMRKLLYADPRNRPDQPALLRARLLDVLIGDWDRHAGQWQWAEMPDPARPGGKLFAPVPKDRDQAFFRISDGLVPWAMTRKFAVRHFVTFKRKFHDIPALTGQGRYVDQRALNLLSRRDFMAGARYVQAQLPDSTLARAVRCLPPAVYQLEGPRLLRDLQARRDNLPGVATKYYELKARRPVVAGTEQPDHFVVARTPDSTTVRVYNAGMGSDSLFYQRTFYSRETKRLTLEGLGGNDRFELSGHGLKIVIHAGAGQDVQHATSRRRLRYEPDSNGTLNKPEPTKKKERFENYDRLKDE
;
A
#
# COMPACT_ATOMS: atom_id res chain seq x y z
N MET A 1 -11.66 -16.04 -18.66
CA MET A 1 -11.73 -16.31 -17.20
C MET A 1 -13.13 -16.12 -16.65
N TRP A 2 -13.74 -14.93 -16.77
CA TRP A 2 -15.04 -14.59 -16.19
C TRP A 2 -16.23 -15.48 -16.63
N ALA A 3 -16.19 -16.03 -17.85
CA ALA A 3 -17.22 -16.94 -18.35
C ALA A 3 -17.04 -18.41 -17.92
N ALA A 4 -15.96 -18.74 -17.21
CA ALA A 4 -15.72 -20.13 -16.80
C ALA A 4 -16.70 -20.51 -15.68
N PRO A 5 -17.43 -21.65 -15.79
CA PRO A 5 -18.32 -22.09 -14.74
C PRO A 5 -17.50 -22.49 -13.51
N VAL A 6 -17.85 -21.93 -12.35
CA VAL A 6 -17.20 -22.23 -11.06
C VAL A 6 -18.21 -22.79 -10.08
N ARG A 7 -17.78 -23.80 -9.30
CA ARG A 7 -18.54 -24.31 -8.17
C ARG A 7 -18.01 -23.67 -6.91
N VAL A 8 -18.88 -23.01 -6.16
CA VAL A 8 -18.57 -22.35 -4.89
C VAL A 8 -19.64 -22.70 -3.86
N PRO A 9 -19.32 -22.68 -2.56
CA PRO A 9 -20.33 -22.85 -1.53
C PRO A 9 -21.37 -21.73 -1.57
N VAL A 10 -22.61 -22.06 -1.21
CA VAL A 10 -23.66 -21.07 -0.99
C VAL A 10 -23.40 -20.37 0.35
N LEU A 11 -23.49 -19.05 0.38
CA LEU A 11 -23.31 -18.28 1.60
C LEU A 11 -24.41 -18.61 2.60
N ARG A 12 -24.02 -19.02 3.79
CA ARG A 12 -24.88 -19.13 4.97
C ARG A 12 -24.20 -18.42 6.11
N LEU A 13 -24.72 -17.28 6.54
CA LEU A 13 -24.07 -16.45 7.57
C LEU A 13 -23.79 -17.22 8.87
N ALA A 14 -24.66 -18.17 9.22
CA ALA A 14 -24.50 -19.03 10.40
C ALA A 14 -23.25 -19.93 10.36
N THR A 15 -22.77 -20.32 9.18
CA THR A 15 -21.71 -21.33 9.02
C THR A 15 -20.58 -20.92 8.09
N ALA A 16 -20.65 -19.72 7.50
CA ALA A 16 -19.67 -19.23 6.54
C ALA A 16 -18.27 -19.10 7.16
N GLU A 17 -18.16 -18.79 8.46
CA GLU A 17 -16.89 -18.75 9.20
C GLU A 17 -16.99 -19.58 10.49
N PRO A 18 -16.66 -20.89 10.42
CA PRO A 18 -16.75 -21.77 11.57
C PRO A 18 -15.94 -21.29 12.77
N ALA A 19 -14.80 -20.60 12.55
CA ALA A 19 -13.97 -20.13 13.64
C ALA A 19 -14.58 -18.93 14.40
N ALA A 20 -15.49 -18.18 13.78
CA ALA A 20 -16.11 -16.98 14.36
C ALA A 20 -17.60 -17.18 14.70
N GLY A 21 -18.17 -18.34 14.34
CA GLY A 21 -19.60 -18.61 14.51
C GLY A 21 -20.48 -17.80 13.56
N PRO A 22 -21.76 -17.58 13.90
CA PRO A 22 -22.69 -16.82 13.08
C PRO A 22 -22.20 -15.40 12.80
N LEU A 23 -22.21 -15.03 11.52
CA LEU A 23 -21.85 -13.69 11.06
C LEU A 23 -23.09 -12.79 11.06
N THR A 24 -22.99 -11.65 11.74
CA THR A 24 -24.05 -10.62 11.78
C THR A 24 -23.67 -9.44 10.89
N PRO A 25 -24.47 -9.09 9.88
CA PRO A 25 -24.20 -7.92 9.05
C PRO A 25 -24.41 -6.61 9.83
N THR A 26 -23.49 -5.67 9.66
CA THR A 26 -23.52 -4.40 10.41
C THR A 26 -23.60 -3.19 9.50
N LYS A 27 -22.68 -3.07 8.54
CA LYS A 27 -22.53 -1.85 7.74
C LYS A 27 -22.35 -2.17 6.26
N LEU A 28 -23.30 -1.72 5.45
CA LEU A 28 -23.11 -1.62 4.01
C LEU A 28 -22.15 -0.46 3.71
N GLY A 29 -21.18 -0.71 2.85
CA GLY A 29 -20.21 0.27 2.38
C GLY A 29 -19.74 -0.08 0.99
N GLY A 30 -18.55 0.44 0.67
CA GLY A 30 -17.96 0.33 -0.65
C GLY A 30 -18.28 1.56 -1.48
N GLY A 31 -17.31 1.94 -2.32
CA GLY A 31 -17.40 3.11 -3.17
C GLY A 31 -18.27 2.88 -4.40
N LEU A 32 -18.15 3.79 -5.36
CA LEU A 32 -18.96 3.82 -6.57
C LEU A 32 -18.93 2.50 -7.40
N GLN A 33 -17.85 1.71 -7.32
CA GLN A 33 -17.65 0.51 -8.16
C GLN A 33 -17.78 -0.85 -7.44
N SER A 34 -17.85 -0.89 -6.10
CA SER A 34 -17.74 -2.16 -5.35
C SER A 34 -18.66 -2.15 -4.15
N THR A 35 -19.47 -3.18 -3.99
CA THR A 35 -20.32 -3.36 -2.81
C THR A 35 -19.55 -4.15 -1.77
N SER A 36 -19.38 -3.59 -0.57
CA SER A 36 -18.79 -4.28 0.57
C SER A 36 -19.74 -4.24 1.77
N LEU A 37 -19.96 -5.37 2.41
CA LEU A 37 -20.77 -5.50 3.60
C LEU A 37 -19.86 -5.91 4.77
N THR A 38 -19.81 -5.08 5.81
CA THR A 38 -19.12 -5.43 7.05
C THR A 38 -19.99 -6.41 7.83
N LEU A 39 -19.37 -7.48 8.30
CA LEU A 39 -19.98 -8.52 9.12
C LEU A 39 -19.19 -8.63 10.44
N HIS A 40 -19.83 -9.06 11.51
CA HIS A 40 -19.19 -9.38 12.78
C HIS A 40 -19.46 -10.83 13.15
N GLY A 41 -18.43 -11.57 13.54
CA GLY A 41 -18.59 -12.89 14.14
C GLY A 41 -19.24 -12.81 15.52
N ALA A 42 -19.61 -13.96 16.08
CA ALA A 42 -20.10 -14.07 17.46
C ALA A 42 -19.03 -13.66 18.49
N ASP A 43 -17.76 -13.73 18.12
CA ASP A 43 -16.62 -13.22 18.88
C ASP A 43 -16.29 -11.74 18.59
N ASP A 44 -17.17 -11.06 17.85
CA ASP A 44 -17.06 -9.66 17.43
C ASP A 44 -15.83 -9.36 16.55
N ARG A 45 -15.20 -10.39 15.94
CA ARG A 45 -14.19 -10.17 14.91
C ARG A 45 -14.86 -9.61 13.64
N PRO A 46 -14.33 -8.53 13.05
CA PRO A 46 -14.88 -7.96 11.84
C PRO A 46 -14.43 -8.74 10.60
N TYR A 47 -15.37 -8.92 9.68
CA TYR A 47 -15.20 -9.51 8.37
C TYR A 47 -15.77 -8.57 7.31
N VAL A 48 -15.36 -8.77 6.06
CA VAL A 48 -15.93 -8.08 4.91
C VAL A 48 -16.39 -9.10 3.88
N LEU A 49 -17.64 -8.93 3.43
CA LEU A 49 -18.21 -9.64 2.29
C LEU A 49 -18.27 -8.67 1.11
N ARG A 50 -17.56 -8.97 0.03
CA ARG A 50 -17.41 -8.05 -1.10
C ARG A 50 -17.78 -8.72 -2.41
N SER A 51 -18.59 -8.05 -3.22
CA SER A 51 -18.94 -8.52 -4.57
C SER A 51 -17.70 -8.70 -5.44
N LEU A 52 -17.57 -9.86 -6.10
CA LEU A 52 -16.51 -10.14 -7.08
C LEU A 52 -16.74 -9.45 -8.41
N ASP A 53 -17.97 -9.46 -8.93
CA ASP A 53 -18.34 -8.68 -10.11
C ASP A 53 -18.57 -7.22 -9.70
N LYS A 54 -17.76 -6.33 -10.27
CA LYS A 54 -17.85 -4.89 -10.06
C LYS A 54 -18.73 -4.33 -11.16
N ASP A 55 -19.88 -3.79 -10.77
CA ASP A 55 -20.82 -3.18 -11.70
C ASP A 55 -20.71 -1.64 -11.65
N PRO A 56 -20.01 -1.02 -12.63
CA PRO A 56 -19.85 0.42 -12.69
C PRO A 56 -21.05 1.12 -13.34
N SER A 57 -22.11 0.40 -13.74
CA SER A 57 -23.27 0.99 -14.42
C SER A 57 -23.97 2.03 -13.56
N HIS A 58 -24.07 1.82 -12.26
CA HIS A 58 -24.74 2.73 -11.32
C HIS A 58 -24.05 4.08 -11.15
N ILE A 59 -22.80 4.22 -11.61
CA ILE A 59 -22.01 5.46 -11.52
C ILE A 59 -22.15 6.32 -12.76
N LEU A 60 -22.56 5.72 -13.86
CA LEU A 60 -22.69 6.43 -15.12
C LEU A 60 -23.93 7.32 -15.04
N PRO A 61 -23.86 8.58 -15.51
CA PRO A 61 -25.05 9.37 -15.79
C PRO A 61 -26.08 8.55 -16.58
N THR A 62 -27.37 8.72 -16.29
CA THR A 62 -28.46 7.87 -16.83
C THR A 62 -28.44 7.76 -18.37
N PHE A 63 -27.93 8.78 -19.07
CA PHE A 63 -27.77 8.76 -20.53
C PHE A 63 -26.63 7.85 -21.03
N LEU A 64 -25.58 7.62 -20.23
CA LEU A 64 -24.46 6.71 -20.54
C LEU A 64 -24.73 5.26 -20.10
N GLN A 65 -25.63 5.04 -19.15
CA GLN A 65 -26.05 3.70 -18.71
C GLN A 65 -26.66 2.88 -19.85
N LYS A 66 -27.28 3.54 -20.83
CA LYS A 66 -27.97 2.90 -21.98
C LYS A 66 -27.11 2.78 -23.25
N LEU A 67 -25.85 3.21 -23.23
CA LEU A 67 -24.96 3.22 -24.40
C LEU A 67 -23.92 2.08 -24.38
N PHE A 68 -23.32 1.82 -25.55
CA PHE A 68 -22.15 0.93 -25.77
C PHE A 68 -21.00 1.16 -24.75
N THR A 69 -20.91 2.36 -24.18
CA THR A 69 -19.97 2.76 -23.13
C THR A 69 -20.10 1.94 -21.84
N ALA A 70 -21.30 1.50 -21.44
CA ALA A 70 -21.48 0.66 -20.24
C ALA A 70 -20.83 -0.73 -20.43
N ASN A 71 -20.99 -1.34 -21.61
CA ASN A 71 -20.32 -2.60 -21.97
C ASN A 71 -18.81 -2.43 -22.04
N PHE A 72 -18.32 -1.30 -22.57
CA PHE A 72 -16.89 -0.99 -22.61
C PHE A 72 -16.25 -0.87 -21.22
N ILE A 73 -16.93 -0.23 -20.26
CA ILE A 73 -16.43 -0.08 -18.90
C ILE A 73 -16.50 -1.42 -18.15
N ARG A 74 -17.52 -2.25 -18.42
CA ARG A 74 -17.59 -3.64 -17.93
C ARG A 74 -16.51 -4.55 -18.52
N ASP A 75 -16.13 -4.35 -19.78
CA ASP A 75 -14.97 -5.01 -20.38
C ASP A 75 -13.67 -4.56 -19.69
N CYS A 76 -13.57 -3.30 -19.25
CA CYS A 76 -12.43 -2.83 -18.46
C CYS A 76 -12.39 -3.45 -17.05
N THR A 77 -13.53 -3.71 -16.40
CA THR A 77 -13.55 -4.45 -15.11
C THR A 77 -13.18 -5.92 -15.28
N SER A 78 -13.46 -6.50 -16.46
CA SER A 78 -13.05 -7.87 -16.80
C SER A 78 -11.52 -8.07 -16.90
N ALA A 79 -10.76 -6.98 -16.98
CA ALA A 79 -9.30 -7.00 -16.90
C ALA A 79 -8.78 -7.44 -15.52
N GLY A 80 -9.59 -7.31 -14.46
CA GLY A 80 -9.26 -7.82 -13.13
C GLY A 80 -9.29 -9.34 -13.06
N ASN A 81 -8.44 -9.91 -12.20
CA ASN A 81 -8.53 -11.32 -11.86
C ASN A 81 -9.41 -11.48 -10.60
N PRO A 82 -10.66 -11.94 -10.72
CA PRO A 82 -11.57 -12.06 -9.58
C PRO A 82 -11.04 -13.04 -8.52
N TYR A 83 -10.18 -13.97 -8.91
CA TYR A 83 -9.63 -15.00 -8.04
C TYR A 83 -8.21 -14.66 -7.55
N GLY A 84 -7.71 -13.44 -7.84
CA GLY A 84 -6.34 -13.03 -7.54
C GLY A 84 -6.01 -13.15 -6.05
N ALA A 85 -6.92 -12.73 -5.17
CA ALA A 85 -6.75 -12.81 -3.72
C ALA A 85 -6.46 -14.25 -3.22
N LEU A 86 -7.12 -15.26 -3.83
CA LEU A 86 -6.91 -16.68 -3.48
C LEU A 86 -5.48 -17.14 -3.76
N VAL A 87 -4.89 -16.65 -4.85
CA VAL A 87 -3.51 -16.98 -5.25
C VAL A 87 -2.51 -16.19 -4.39
N VAL A 88 -2.84 -14.96 -4.01
CA VAL A 88 -1.95 -14.10 -3.21
C VAL A 88 -1.76 -14.61 -1.79
N ALA A 89 -2.82 -15.13 -1.15
CA ALA A 89 -2.75 -15.60 0.24
C ALA A 89 -1.61 -16.60 0.52
N PRO A 90 -1.46 -17.73 -0.18
CA PRO A 90 -0.34 -18.66 0.04
C PRO A 90 1.04 -18.07 -0.30
N LEU A 91 1.13 -17.10 -1.22
CA LEU A 91 2.37 -16.38 -1.50
C LEU A 91 2.75 -15.45 -0.33
N ALA A 92 1.78 -14.71 0.20
CA ALA A 92 1.95 -13.85 1.36
C ALA A 92 2.34 -14.66 2.60
N GLN A 93 1.69 -15.81 2.82
CA GLN A 93 2.03 -16.75 3.89
C GLN A 93 3.50 -17.18 3.84
N ALA A 94 3.98 -17.57 2.65
CA ALA A 94 5.37 -18.01 2.46
C ALA A 94 6.40 -16.89 2.69
N LEU A 95 5.99 -15.63 2.50
CA LEU A 95 6.85 -14.45 2.71
C LEU A 95 6.74 -13.85 4.12
N GLY A 96 5.92 -14.44 4.99
CA GLY A 96 5.63 -13.89 6.31
C GLY A 96 4.98 -12.50 6.24
N VAL A 97 4.18 -12.25 5.20
CA VAL A 97 3.40 -11.01 5.04
C VAL A 97 1.99 -11.28 5.57
N PRO A 98 1.53 -10.61 6.65
CA PRO A 98 0.16 -10.78 7.15
C PRO A 98 -0.87 -10.59 6.03
N HIS A 99 -1.89 -11.46 5.99
CA HIS A 99 -2.91 -11.47 4.94
C HIS A 99 -4.24 -12.02 5.46
N SER A 100 -5.33 -11.70 4.75
CA SER A 100 -6.63 -12.36 4.91
C SER A 100 -6.62 -13.79 4.35
N HIS A 101 -7.62 -14.58 4.71
CA HIS A 101 -7.91 -15.90 4.16
C HIS A 101 -9.17 -15.82 3.30
N PRO A 102 -9.05 -15.29 2.06
CA PRO A 102 -10.19 -15.05 1.20
C PRO A 102 -10.91 -16.35 0.83
N ARG A 103 -12.24 -16.34 0.94
CA ARG A 103 -13.12 -17.46 0.55
C ARG A 103 -14.27 -16.96 -0.29
N ILE A 104 -14.60 -17.67 -1.37
CA ILE A 104 -15.66 -17.27 -2.29
C ILE A 104 -16.94 -18.01 -1.97
N PHE A 105 -18.04 -17.27 -1.93
CA PHE A 105 -19.38 -17.80 -1.79
C PHE A 105 -20.29 -17.27 -2.89
N TYR A 106 -21.32 -18.05 -3.22
CA TYR A 106 -22.48 -17.55 -3.95
C TYR A 106 -23.52 -17.02 -2.96
N VAL A 107 -23.95 -15.78 -3.12
CA VAL A 107 -25.05 -15.22 -2.33
C VAL A 107 -26.37 -15.67 -2.97
N PRO A 108 -27.24 -16.39 -2.24
CA PRO A 108 -28.53 -16.84 -2.77
C PRO A 108 -29.35 -15.69 -3.40
N ALA A 109 -30.07 -15.97 -4.48
CA ALA A 109 -30.91 -14.98 -5.15
C ALA A 109 -32.08 -14.50 -4.26
N ASP A 110 -32.46 -15.31 -3.28
CA ASP A 110 -33.54 -15.08 -2.30
C ASP A 110 -33.02 -14.60 -0.92
N ALA A 111 -31.71 -14.36 -0.76
CA ALA A 111 -31.10 -14.03 0.54
C ALA A 111 -31.71 -12.78 1.19
N ALA A 112 -32.39 -12.89 2.34
CA ALA A 112 -33.08 -11.76 2.98
C ALA A 112 -32.37 -11.17 4.21
N ASP A 113 -31.26 -11.78 4.62
CA ASP A 113 -30.63 -11.61 5.93
C ASP A 113 -29.33 -10.79 5.89
N LEU A 114 -29.05 -10.02 4.82
CA LEU A 114 -27.82 -9.20 4.71
C LEU A 114 -27.88 -7.85 5.44
N GLY A 115 -28.75 -7.72 6.44
CA GLY A 115 -28.85 -6.55 7.34
C GLY A 115 -29.63 -5.35 6.80
N SER A 116 -29.76 -5.17 5.48
CA SER A 116 -30.61 -4.13 4.89
C SER A 116 -31.16 -4.50 3.52
N ALA A 117 -32.27 -3.88 3.11
CA ALA A 117 -32.85 -4.07 1.78
C ALA A 117 -31.85 -3.72 0.65
N GLN A 118 -31.06 -2.66 0.84
CA GLN A 118 -30.02 -2.25 -0.11
C GLN A 118 -28.87 -3.26 -0.19
N ALA A 119 -28.46 -3.85 0.93
CA ALA A 119 -27.41 -4.88 0.94
C ALA A 119 -27.89 -6.15 0.22
N ASN A 120 -29.12 -6.57 0.50
CA ASN A 120 -29.80 -7.67 -0.17
C ASN A 120 -29.85 -7.46 -1.70
N GLU A 121 -30.36 -6.31 -2.15
CA GLU A 121 -30.45 -5.96 -3.58
C GLU A 121 -29.08 -6.01 -4.26
N ARG A 122 -28.04 -5.47 -3.62
CA ARG A 122 -26.72 -5.33 -4.26
C ARG A 122 -25.91 -6.63 -4.28
N LEU A 123 -26.19 -7.60 -3.41
CA LEU A 123 -25.38 -8.82 -3.26
C LEU A 123 -26.06 -10.11 -3.72
N ARG A 124 -27.40 -10.21 -3.70
CA ARG A 124 -28.13 -11.41 -4.16
C ARG A 124 -27.73 -11.84 -5.56
N GLY A 125 -27.60 -13.16 -5.75
CA GLY A 125 -27.28 -13.74 -7.04
C GLY A 125 -25.84 -13.49 -7.52
N LYS A 126 -24.98 -12.86 -6.70
CA LYS A 126 -23.59 -12.57 -7.04
C LYS A 126 -22.64 -13.50 -6.31
N LEU A 127 -21.46 -13.67 -6.90
CA LEU A 127 -20.31 -14.18 -6.17
C LEU A 127 -19.77 -13.08 -5.26
N ALA A 128 -19.46 -13.45 -4.02
CA ALA A 128 -18.83 -12.58 -3.05
C ALA A 128 -17.61 -13.24 -2.39
N LEU A 129 -16.61 -12.41 -2.11
CA LEU A 129 -15.40 -12.75 -1.37
C LEU A 129 -15.62 -12.40 0.10
N LEU A 130 -15.47 -13.38 1.00
CA LEU A 130 -15.44 -13.20 2.44
C LEU A 130 -13.99 -13.17 2.91
N GLU A 131 -13.61 -12.12 3.64
CA GLU A 131 -12.26 -11.90 4.15
C GLU A 131 -12.31 -11.39 5.59
N GLU A 132 -11.31 -11.73 6.40
CA GLU A 132 -11.07 -11.05 7.67
C GLU A 132 -10.74 -9.58 7.43
N LYS A 133 -11.32 -8.70 8.25
CA LYS A 133 -10.95 -7.29 8.26
C LYS A 133 -9.97 -7.08 9.42
N TYR A 134 -8.71 -6.79 9.12
CA TYR A 134 -7.70 -6.48 10.14
C TYR A 134 -7.90 -5.07 10.71
N ASP A 135 -8.80 -4.94 11.69
CA ASP A 135 -9.20 -3.67 12.29
C ASP A 135 -9.49 -3.85 13.78
N GLY A 136 -8.99 -2.96 14.62
CA GLY A 136 -9.22 -2.98 16.07
C GLY A 136 -8.42 -4.03 16.84
N GLU A 137 -8.90 -4.36 18.05
CA GLU A 137 -8.15 -5.09 19.08
C GLU A 137 -8.53 -6.56 19.21
N LYS A 138 -9.57 -7.01 18.50
CA LYS A 138 -10.09 -8.39 18.58
C LYS A 138 -9.51 -9.32 17.52
N VAL A 139 -8.91 -8.75 16.47
CA VAL A 139 -8.31 -9.51 15.37
C VAL A 139 -6.93 -10.01 15.78
N ARG A 140 -6.54 -11.19 15.29
CA ARG A 140 -5.21 -11.77 15.52
C ARG A 140 -4.65 -12.27 14.19
N SER A 141 -3.34 -12.28 14.06
CA SER A 141 -2.64 -12.93 12.95
C SER A 141 -1.48 -13.75 13.51
N PRO A 142 -1.31 -15.01 13.08
CA PRO A 142 -0.16 -15.82 13.48
C PRO A 142 1.16 -15.26 12.95
N LEU A 143 1.13 -14.40 11.91
CA LEU A 143 2.32 -13.76 11.33
C LEU A 143 2.78 -12.52 12.11
N VAL A 144 1.91 -11.96 12.96
CA VAL A 144 2.22 -10.85 13.87
C VAL A 144 1.59 -11.12 15.25
N PRO A 145 2.03 -12.16 15.96
CA PRO A 145 1.38 -12.62 17.18
C PRO A 145 1.47 -11.61 18.33
N GLN A 146 2.43 -10.68 18.29
CA GLN A 146 2.56 -9.60 19.28
C GLN A 146 1.65 -8.40 19.01
N ALA A 147 0.83 -8.43 17.94
CA ALA A 147 -0.08 -7.36 17.59
C ALA A 147 -1.12 -7.14 18.70
N ARG A 148 -1.15 -5.92 19.23
CA ARG A 148 -2.16 -5.48 20.21
C ARG A 148 -3.41 -4.95 19.53
N LYS A 149 -3.22 -4.27 18.40
CA LYS A 149 -4.28 -3.61 17.62
C LYS A 149 -3.88 -3.51 16.16
N PHE A 150 -4.88 -3.46 15.28
CA PHE A 150 -4.72 -3.10 13.88
C PHE A 150 -5.32 -1.71 13.65
N VAL A 151 -4.55 -0.83 13.03
CA VAL A 151 -4.95 0.56 12.74
C VAL A 151 -4.73 0.89 11.27
N ASP A 152 -5.48 1.84 10.73
CA ASP A 152 -5.26 2.34 9.37
C ASP A 152 -3.96 3.17 9.25
N ASP A 153 -3.58 3.49 8.01
CA ASP A 153 -2.36 4.25 7.72
C ASP A 153 -2.36 5.65 8.33
N GLU A 154 -3.51 6.34 8.32
CA GLU A 154 -3.61 7.69 8.87
C GLU A 154 -3.34 7.69 10.38
N HIS A 155 -3.97 6.78 11.12
CA HIS A 155 -3.75 6.63 12.55
C HIS A 155 -2.31 6.17 12.85
N MET A 156 -1.78 5.20 12.10
CA MET A 156 -0.38 4.79 12.24
C MET A 156 0.56 5.99 12.08
N ARG A 157 0.37 6.83 11.06
CA ARG A 157 1.21 8.02 10.83
C ARG A 157 1.09 9.05 11.95
N LYS A 158 -0.12 9.31 12.46
CA LYS A 158 -0.31 10.19 13.63
C LYS A 158 0.53 9.70 14.81
N LEU A 159 0.52 8.39 15.08
CA LEU A 159 1.34 7.80 16.14
C LEU A 159 2.84 7.87 15.82
N LEU A 160 3.24 7.63 14.57
CA LEU A 160 4.63 7.69 14.13
C LEU A 160 5.23 9.08 14.32
N TYR A 161 4.48 10.13 14.00
CA TYR A 161 4.94 11.52 14.16
C TYR A 161 4.78 12.06 15.57
N ALA A 162 3.86 11.53 16.36
CA ALA A 162 3.69 11.96 17.75
C ALA A 162 4.87 11.55 18.66
N ASP A 163 5.59 10.46 18.35
CA ASP A 163 6.64 9.93 19.22
C ASP A 163 7.83 9.35 18.42
N PRO A 164 9.06 9.86 18.59
CA PRO A 164 10.26 9.39 17.88
C PRO A 164 10.63 7.92 18.17
N ARG A 165 10.10 7.34 19.26
CA ARG A 165 10.31 5.92 19.60
C ARG A 165 9.52 5.00 18.68
N ASN A 166 8.43 5.49 18.10
CA ASN A 166 7.62 4.73 17.17
C ASN A 166 8.32 4.57 15.82
N ARG A 167 8.15 3.41 15.17
CA ARG A 167 8.69 3.20 13.83
C ARG A 167 7.91 2.16 13.02
N PRO A 168 7.86 2.30 11.68
CA PRO A 168 7.38 1.23 10.82
C PRO A 168 8.42 0.10 10.76
N ASP A 169 7.94 -1.14 10.62
CA ASP A 169 8.76 -2.30 10.25
C ASP A 169 9.09 -2.22 8.75
N GLN A 170 10.15 -1.46 8.43
CA GLN A 170 10.55 -1.23 7.04
C GLN A 170 10.95 -2.53 6.31
N PRO A 171 11.71 -3.47 6.92
CA PRO A 171 11.97 -4.76 6.28
C PRO A 171 10.69 -5.56 5.97
N ALA A 172 9.71 -5.59 6.87
CA ALA A 172 8.42 -6.23 6.61
C ALA A 172 7.66 -5.54 5.48
N LEU A 173 7.65 -4.20 5.46
CA LEU A 173 7.05 -3.45 4.36
C LEU A 173 7.73 -3.76 3.04
N LEU A 174 9.07 -3.79 2.99
CA LEU A 174 9.78 -4.12 1.76
C LEU A 174 9.39 -5.51 1.23
N ARG A 175 9.24 -6.52 2.10
CA ARG A 175 8.74 -7.85 1.69
C ARG A 175 7.34 -7.76 1.08
N ALA A 176 6.42 -7.05 1.72
CA ALA A 176 5.07 -6.85 1.22
C ALA A 176 5.05 -6.11 -0.13
N ARG A 177 5.83 -5.03 -0.26
CA ARG A 177 5.94 -4.25 -1.52
C ARG A 177 6.60 -5.05 -2.65
N LEU A 178 7.57 -5.91 -2.35
CA LEU A 178 8.16 -6.80 -3.34
C LEU A 178 7.17 -7.88 -3.79
N LEU A 179 6.30 -8.38 -2.90
CA LEU A 179 5.19 -9.24 -3.28
C LEU A 179 4.21 -8.51 -4.21
N ASP A 180 3.84 -7.26 -3.89
CA ASP A 180 2.96 -6.43 -4.74
C ASP A 180 3.56 -6.26 -6.14
N VAL A 181 4.85 -5.94 -6.20
CA VAL A 181 5.59 -5.86 -7.45
C VAL A 181 5.57 -7.20 -8.18
N LEU A 182 5.81 -8.33 -7.49
CA LEU A 182 5.80 -9.67 -8.09
C LEU A 182 4.44 -10.01 -8.70
N ILE A 183 3.32 -9.72 -8.03
CA ILE A 183 1.96 -10.04 -8.51
C ILE A 183 1.39 -8.95 -9.44
N GLY A 184 2.11 -7.85 -9.64
CA GLY A 184 1.70 -6.75 -10.50
C GLY A 184 0.59 -5.88 -9.93
N ASP A 185 0.48 -5.82 -8.60
CA ASP A 185 -0.53 -5.03 -7.93
C ASP A 185 -0.06 -3.58 -7.79
N TRP A 186 -0.64 -2.72 -8.64
CA TRP A 186 -0.24 -1.33 -8.80
C TRP A 186 -0.97 -0.37 -7.87
N ASP A 187 -2.11 -0.77 -7.28
CA ASP A 187 -2.98 0.11 -6.51
C ASP A 187 -2.70 0.02 -5.02
N ARG A 188 -1.53 0.54 -4.62
CA ARG A 188 -1.01 0.42 -3.26
C ARG A 188 -0.91 1.74 -2.52
N HIS A 189 -1.99 2.52 -2.58
CA HIS A 189 -2.14 3.78 -1.82
C HIS A 189 -2.32 3.51 -0.30
N ALA A 190 -2.26 4.57 0.53
CA ALA A 190 -2.27 4.42 1.99
C ALA A 190 -3.55 3.74 2.52
N GLY A 191 -4.69 4.01 1.88
CA GLY A 191 -5.95 3.32 2.16
C GLY A 191 -5.94 1.80 1.97
N GLN A 192 -4.89 1.18 1.40
CA GLN A 192 -4.74 -0.27 1.24
C GLN A 192 -3.85 -0.95 2.29
N TRP A 193 -3.50 -0.22 3.34
CA TRP A 193 -2.73 -0.74 4.45
C TRP A 193 -3.55 -0.70 5.73
N GLN A 194 -3.46 -1.78 6.48
CA GLN A 194 -3.63 -1.78 7.92
C GLN A 194 -2.24 -1.99 8.53
N TRP A 195 -2.08 -1.62 9.78
CA TRP A 195 -0.82 -1.66 10.50
C TRP A 195 -1.04 -2.34 11.84
N ALA A 196 -0.35 -3.46 12.05
CA ALA A 196 -0.31 -4.14 13.33
C ALA A 196 0.59 -3.34 14.28
N GLU A 197 -0.02 -2.76 15.32
CA GLU A 197 0.69 -2.12 16.41
C GLU A 197 1.26 -3.17 17.35
N MET A 198 2.58 -3.18 17.51
CA MET A 198 3.31 -4.10 18.38
C MET A 198 4.27 -3.31 19.28
N PRO A 199 4.65 -3.84 20.46
CA PRO A 199 5.78 -3.31 21.22
C PRO A 199 7.06 -3.33 20.38
N ASP A 200 7.88 -2.28 20.47
CA ASP A 200 9.19 -2.28 19.84
C ASP A 200 10.28 -2.78 20.81
N PRO A 201 10.84 -3.99 20.62
CA PRO A 201 11.92 -4.48 21.48
C PRO A 201 13.21 -3.66 21.35
N ALA A 202 13.41 -2.94 20.24
CA ALA A 202 14.59 -2.11 20.03
C ALA A 202 14.45 -0.71 20.64
N ARG A 203 13.23 -0.29 21.01
CA ARG A 203 12.93 1.04 21.56
C ARG A 203 11.90 0.90 22.69
N PRO A 204 12.34 0.67 23.94
CA PRO A 204 11.43 0.53 25.07
C PRO A 204 10.42 1.69 25.17
N GLY A 205 9.14 1.34 25.34
CA GLY A 205 8.03 2.31 25.35
C GLY A 205 7.57 2.76 23.96
N GLY A 206 8.29 2.42 22.89
CA GLY A 206 7.91 2.66 21.49
C GLY A 206 7.06 1.54 20.89
N LYS A 207 6.45 1.87 19.76
CA LYS A 207 5.61 0.98 18.96
C LYS A 207 6.28 0.65 17.62
N LEU A 208 6.28 -0.63 17.26
CA LEU A 208 6.64 -1.13 15.95
C LEU A 208 5.37 -1.40 15.14
N PHE A 209 5.26 -0.80 13.97
CA PHE A 209 4.11 -0.99 13.09
C PHE A 209 4.43 -1.94 11.94
N ALA A 210 3.90 -3.16 11.99
CA ALA A 210 4.05 -4.13 10.90
C ALA A 210 2.92 -3.97 9.87
N PRO A 211 3.22 -3.96 8.56
CA PRO A 211 2.22 -3.72 7.55
C PRO A 211 1.36 -4.96 7.28
N VAL A 212 0.07 -4.73 7.10
CA VAL A 212 -0.97 -5.71 6.79
C VAL A 212 -1.71 -5.22 5.55
N PRO A 213 -1.27 -5.62 4.34
CA PRO A 213 -1.91 -5.20 3.11
C PRO A 213 -3.31 -5.82 2.99
N LYS A 214 -4.29 -5.02 2.59
CA LYS A 214 -5.65 -5.46 2.24
C LYS A 214 -5.92 -5.26 0.76
N ASP A 215 -7.09 -5.71 0.30
CA ASP A 215 -7.62 -5.49 -1.05
C ASP A 215 -6.67 -5.91 -2.19
N ARG A 216 -6.73 -7.19 -2.56
CA ARG A 216 -5.87 -7.77 -3.61
C ARG A 216 -6.56 -7.79 -4.98
N ASP A 217 -7.46 -6.84 -5.24
CA ASP A 217 -8.27 -6.80 -6.48
C ASP A 217 -7.49 -6.49 -7.75
N GLN A 218 -6.36 -5.79 -7.62
CA GLN A 218 -5.51 -5.42 -8.76
C GLN A 218 -4.36 -6.42 -8.97
N ALA A 219 -4.33 -7.51 -8.20
CA ALA A 219 -3.39 -8.59 -8.43
C ALA A 219 -3.66 -9.24 -9.80
N PHE A 220 -2.60 -9.43 -10.59
CA PHE A 220 -2.68 -10.02 -11.93
C PHE A 220 -3.55 -9.26 -12.94
N PHE A 221 -3.78 -7.96 -12.72
CA PHE A 221 -4.62 -7.11 -13.57
C PHE A 221 -4.12 -7.07 -15.03
N ARG A 222 -4.96 -7.42 -16.01
CA ARG A 222 -4.59 -7.61 -17.42
C ARG A 222 -5.35 -6.72 -18.40
N ILE A 223 -5.24 -5.41 -18.21
CA ILE A 223 -5.95 -4.44 -19.05
C ILE A 223 -5.46 -4.41 -20.51
N SER A 224 -4.18 -4.69 -20.81
CA SER A 224 -3.68 -4.65 -22.19
C SER A 224 -4.10 -5.83 -23.09
N ASP A 225 -4.95 -6.75 -22.63
CA ASP A 225 -5.36 -7.91 -23.43
C ASP A 225 -6.51 -7.61 -24.41
N GLY A 226 -7.25 -6.52 -24.20
CA GLY A 226 -8.20 -5.98 -25.18
C GLY A 226 -7.56 -4.91 -26.06
N LEU A 227 -7.89 -4.88 -27.36
CA LEU A 227 -7.34 -3.92 -28.34
C LEU A 227 -7.51 -2.44 -27.94
N VAL A 228 -8.68 -2.08 -27.40
CA VAL A 228 -8.99 -0.69 -27.01
C VAL A 228 -8.40 -0.34 -25.63
N PRO A 229 -8.55 -1.17 -24.58
CA PRO A 229 -7.79 -1.00 -23.32
C PRO A 229 -6.26 -0.98 -23.51
N TRP A 230 -5.70 -1.77 -24.42
CA TRP A 230 -4.28 -1.72 -24.80
C TRP A 230 -3.86 -0.35 -25.32
N ALA A 231 -4.66 0.32 -26.14
CA ALA A 231 -4.39 1.67 -26.60
C ALA A 231 -4.35 2.69 -25.44
N MET A 232 -5.17 2.51 -24.41
CA MET A 232 -5.18 3.36 -23.20
C MET A 232 -3.99 3.13 -22.26
N THR A 233 -3.28 2.00 -22.38
CA THR A 233 -2.02 1.76 -21.63
C THR A 233 -0.78 2.43 -22.27
N ARG A 234 -0.93 3.11 -23.41
CA ARG A 234 0.17 3.87 -24.02
C ARG A 234 0.48 5.13 -23.20
N LYS A 235 1.75 5.56 -23.24
CA LYS A 235 2.33 6.65 -22.42
C LYS A 235 1.61 8.01 -22.46
N PHE A 236 0.64 8.21 -23.35
CA PHE A 236 -0.08 9.47 -23.55
C PHE A 236 -1.48 9.52 -22.88
N ALA A 237 -2.00 8.40 -22.35
CA ALA A 237 -3.34 8.33 -21.74
C ALA A 237 -3.28 8.26 -20.20
N VAL A 238 -3.44 7.07 -19.58
CA VAL A 238 -3.51 6.91 -18.11
C VAL A 238 -2.38 6.01 -17.61
N ARG A 239 -1.32 6.62 -17.08
CA ARG A 239 -0.07 5.93 -16.69
C ARG A 239 -0.19 5.01 -15.45
N HIS A 240 -1.33 4.99 -14.76
CA HIS A 240 -1.50 4.27 -13.49
C HIS A 240 -1.86 2.79 -13.66
N PHE A 241 -2.45 2.40 -14.80
CA PHE A 241 -2.83 1.00 -15.04
C PHE A 241 -1.65 0.19 -15.58
N VAL A 242 -1.11 -0.71 -14.76
CA VAL A 242 -0.03 -1.62 -15.16
C VAL A 242 -0.60 -3.00 -15.44
N THR A 243 -0.26 -3.55 -16.61
CA THR A 243 -0.70 -4.91 -16.97
C THR A 243 0.25 -5.95 -16.35
N PHE A 244 -0.30 -7.02 -15.81
CA PHE A 244 0.47 -8.18 -15.41
C PHE A 244 0.94 -8.97 -16.64
N LYS A 245 2.27 -9.09 -16.78
CA LYS A 245 2.93 -9.86 -17.84
C LYS A 245 4.18 -10.55 -17.27
N ARG A 246 4.63 -11.60 -17.97
CA ARG A 246 5.90 -12.29 -17.72
C ARG A 246 7.09 -11.37 -17.43
N LYS A 247 7.24 -10.29 -18.22
CA LYS A 247 8.29 -9.29 -18.03
C LYS A 247 7.71 -8.07 -17.33
N PHE A 248 8.42 -7.55 -16.33
CA PHE A 248 8.08 -6.28 -15.71
C PHE A 248 8.16 -5.16 -16.75
N HIS A 249 7.14 -4.33 -16.80
CA HIS A 249 7.15 -3.08 -17.53
C HIS A 249 6.74 -1.94 -16.59
N ASP A 250 7.23 -0.74 -16.89
CA ASP A 250 6.95 0.50 -16.15
C ASP A 250 6.95 0.37 -14.62
N ILE A 251 8.09 -0.03 -14.04
CA ILE A 251 8.31 -0.07 -12.58
C ILE A 251 7.94 1.25 -11.88
N PRO A 252 8.21 2.45 -12.46
CA PRO A 252 7.71 3.70 -11.89
C PRO A 252 6.19 3.76 -11.73
N ALA A 253 5.41 3.26 -12.69
CA ALA A 253 3.96 3.20 -12.57
C ALA A 253 3.52 2.18 -11.51
N LEU A 254 4.09 0.97 -11.54
CA LEU A 254 3.76 -0.13 -10.62
C LEU A 254 4.00 0.24 -9.15
N THR A 255 5.01 1.07 -8.90
CA THR A 255 5.39 1.50 -7.54
C THR A 255 4.94 2.93 -7.22
N GLY A 256 4.18 3.54 -8.13
CA GLY A 256 3.83 4.96 -8.10
C GLY A 256 2.78 5.29 -7.04
N GLN A 257 1.69 4.52 -6.97
CA GLN A 257 0.60 4.75 -6.02
C GLN A 257 1.07 4.62 -4.56
N GLY A 258 1.97 3.69 -4.28
CA GLY A 258 2.57 3.51 -2.94
C GLY A 258 3.67 4.50 -2.60
N ARG A 259 3.92 5.53 -3.43
CA ARG A 259 5.03 6.48 -3.19
C ARG A 259 4.94 7.12 -1.80
N TYR A 260 3.75 7.49 -1.34
CA TYR A 260 3.57 8.17 -0.07
C TYR A 260 3.96 7.28 1.12
N VAL A 261 3.43 6.05 1.15
CA VAL A 261 3.75 5.02 2.16
C VAL A 261 5.25 4.68 2.11
N ASP A 262 5.77 4.36 0.92
CA ASP A 262 7.17 4.00 0.73
C ASP A 262 8.13 5.09 1.23
N GLN A 263 7.79 6.36 1.01
CA GLN A 263 8.64 7.50 1.35
C GLN A 263 8.79 7.69 2.87
N ARG A 264 7.82 7.20 3.66
CA ARG A 264 7.81 7.29 5.13
C ARG A 264 8.27 6.01 5.80
N ALA A 265 8.03 4.87 5.16
CA ALA A 265 8.22 3.56 5.77
C ALA A 265 9.28 2.68 5.08
N LEU A 266 10.00 3.17 4.06
CA LEU A 266 11.19 2.50 3.46
C LEU A 266 12.43 3.42 3.42
N ASN A 267 12.38 4.57 4.09
CA ASN A 267 13.39 5.62 4.00
C ASN A 267 14.70 5.35 4.77
N LEU A 268 14.83 4.24 5.50
CA LEU A 268 16.10 3.79 6.09
C LEU A 268 16.81 2.75 5.21
N LEU A 269 16.06 2.03 4.38
CA LEU A 269 16.60 0.89 3.66
C LEU A 269 17.58 1.29 2.54
N SER A 270 18.68 0.56 2.48
CA SER A 270 19.74 0.69 1.49
C SER A 270 19.49 -0.15 0.24
N ARG A 271 20.30 0.04 -0.80
CA ARG A 271 20.28 -0.82 -2.01
C ARG A 271 20.48 -2.29 -1.64
N ARG A 272 21.37 -2.56 -0.68
CA ARG A 272 21.67 -3.90 -0.19
C ARG A 272 20.42 -4.56 0.40
N ASP A 273 19.63 -3.80 1.16
CA ASP A 273 18.41 -4.30 1.80
C ASP A 273 17.33 -4.62 0.76
N PHE A 274 17.16 -3.79 -0.27
CA PHE A 274 16.28 -4.08 -1.41
C PHE A 274 16.69 -5.36 -2.14
N MET A 275 17.98 -5.53 -2.42
CA MET A 275 18.50 -6.74 -3.06
C MET A 275 18.35 -7.98 -2.18
N ALA A 276 18.58 -7.85 -0.87
CA ALA A 276 18.40 -8.93 0.09
C ALA A 276 16.92 -9.33 0.20
N GLY A 277 16.00 -8.36 0.25
CA GLY A 277 14.56 -8.60 0.22
C GLY A 277 14.13 -9.33 -1.05
N ALA A 278 14.66 -8.96 -2.22
CA ALA A 278 14.36 -9.65 -3.47
C ALA A 278 14.85 -11.10 -3.47
N ARG A 279 16.08 -11.35 -3.01
CA ARG A 279 16.62 -12.71 -2.87
C ARG A 279 15.83 -13.54 -1.86
N TYR A 280 15.40 -12.93 -0.76
CA TYR A 280 14.51 -13.58 0.20
C TYR A 280 13.21 -14.03 -0.47
N VAL A 281 12.56 -13.15 -1.25
CA VAL A 281 11.34 -13.50 -1.98
C VAL A 281 11.58 -14.64 -2.97
N GLN A 282 12.72 -14.63 -3.69
CA GLN A 282 13.08 -15.72 -4.59
C GLN A 282 13.22 -17.06 -3.85
N ALA A 283 13.91 -17.06 -2.72
CA ALA A 283 14.17 -18.27 -1.94
C ALA A 283 12.90 -18.83 -1.29
N GLN A 284 12.00 -17.97 -0.80
CA GLN A 284 10.77 -18.39 -0.12
C GLN A 284 9.64 -18.76 -1.08
N LEU A 285 9.77 -18.47 -2.38
CA LEU A 285 8.81 -18.83 -3.41
C LEU A 285 9.40 -19.82 -4.41
N PRO A 286 9.81 -21.03 -3.99
CA PRO A 286 10.22 -22.07 -4.92
C PRO A 286 9.06 -22.44 -5.85
N ASP A 287 9.36 -23.12 -6.96
CA ASP A 287 8.37 -23.49 -7.97
C ASP A 287 7.16 -24.25 -7.38
N SER A 288 7.39 -25.08 -6.37
CA SER A 288 6.32 -25.80 -5.67
C SER A 288 5.35 -24.86 -4.94
N THR A 289 5.85 -23.79 -4.31
CA THR A 289 5.02 -22.78 -3.64
C THR A 289 4.21 -21.98 -4.66
N LEU A 290 4.83 -21.54 -5.77
CA LEU A 290 4.12 -20.86 -6.84
C LEU A 290 3.03 -21.76 -7.45
N ALA A 291 3.34 -23.03 -7.70
CA ALA A 291 2.38 -23.98 -8.25
C ALA A 291 1.19 -24.22 -7.31
N ARG A 292 1.44 -24.39 -6.00
CA ARG A 292 0.37 -24.50 -4.99
C ARG A 292 -0.50 -23.24 -4.94
N ALA A 293 0.11 -22.07 -4.98
CA ALA A 293 -0.62 -20.80 -4.99
C ALA A 293 -1.55 -20.67 -6.20
N VAL A 294 -1.05 -20.97 -7.40
CA VAL A 294 -1.86 -20.90 -8.63
C VAL A 294 -2.98 -21.95 -8.62
N ARG A 295 -2.79 -23.09 -7.96
CA ARG A 295 -3.83 -24.13 -7.79
C ARG A 295 -4.99 -23.71 -6.88
N CYS A 296 -4.89 -22.58 -6.17
CA CYS A 296 -6.03 -22.00 -5.44
C CYS A 296 -7.07 -21.36 -6.37
N LEU A 297 -6.77 -21.20 -7.68
CA LEU A 297 -7.79 -20.85 -8.67
C LEU A 297 -8.86 -21.96 -8.76
N PRO A 298 -10.14 -21.62 -8.99
CA PRO A 298 -11.15 -22.63 -9.29
C PRO A 298 -10.72 -23.54 -10.45
N PRO A 299 -11.01 -24.86 -10.43
CA PRO A 299 -10.47 -25.80 -11.41
C PRO A 299 -10.67 -25.40 -12.88
N ALA A 300 -11.87 -24.92 -13.24
CA ALA A 300 -12.16 -24.44 -14.59
C ALA A 300 -11.33 -23.21 -14.99
N VAL A 301 -11.09 -22.31 -14.03
CA VAL A 301 -10.25 -21.11 -14.24
C VAL A 301 -8.76 -21.51 -14.33
N TYR A 302 -8.32 -22.45 -13.49
CA TYR A 302 -6.96 -22.98 -13.53
C TYR A 302 -6.65 -23.60 -14.90
N GLN A 303 -7.56 -24.38 -15.48
CA GLN A 303 -7.35 -24.98 -16.80
C GLN A 303 -7.12 -23.92 -17.90
N LEU A 304 -7.81 -22.79 -17.81
CA LEU A 304 -7.71 -21.70 -18.80
C LEU A 304 -6.45 -20.84 -18.61
N GLU A 305 -6.13 -20.45 -17.38
CA GLU A 305 -5.13 -19.40 -17.11
C GLU A 305 -3.98 -19.85 -16.20
N GLY A 306 -4.14 -20.95 -15.46
CA GLY A 306 -3.19 -21.43 -14.46
C GLY A 306 -1.77 -21.67 -15.01
N PRO A 307 -1.59 -22.46 -16.08
CA PRO A 307 -0.27 -22.69 -16.66
C PRO A 307 0.44 -21.40 -17.11
N ARG A 308 -0.30 -20.42 -17.65
CA ARG A 308 0.26 -19.12 -18.03
C ARG A 308 0.66 -18.32 -16.80
N LEU A 309 -0.25 -18.21 -15.82
CA LEU A 309 0.01 -17.46 -14.59
C LEU A 309 1.23 -18.01 -13.84
N LEU A 310 1.37 -19.33 -13.75
CA LEU A 310 2.52 -19.98 -13.12
C LEU A 310 3.84 -19.62 -13.83
N ARG A 311 3.89 -19.76 -15.16
CA ARG A 311 5.08 -19.39 -15.96
C ARG A 311 5.43 -17.91 -15.80
N ASP A 312 4.43 -17.04 -15.80
CA ASP A 312 4.62 -15.60 -15.65
C ASP A 312 5.14 -15.26 -14.24
N LEU A 313 4.61 -15.88 -13.19
CA LEU A 313 5.09 -15.72 -11.81
C LEU A 313 6.53 -16.21 -11.63
N GLN A 314 6.87 -17.39 -12.18
CA GLN A 314 8.24 -17.93 -12.12
C GLN A 314 9.23 -16.95 -12.77
N ALA A 315 8.95 -16.53 -14.00
CA ALA A 315 9.82 -15.58 -14.70
C ALA A 315 9.94 -14.24 -13.96
N ARG A 316 8.86 -13.74 -13.36
CA ARG A 316 8.91 -12.50 -12.57
C ARG A 316 9.71 -12.67 -11.28
N ARG A 317 9.55 -13.79 -10.56
CA ARG A 317 10.38 -14.12 -9.39
C ARG A 317 11.85 -14.12 -9.78
N ASP A 318 12.22 -14.80 -10.86
CA ASP A 318 13.62 -14.96 -11.28
C ASP A 318 14.26 -13.60 -11.66
N ASN A 319 13.47 -12.66 -12.19
CA ASN A 319 13.93 -11.31 -12.55
C ASN A 319 13.80 -10.27 -11.41
N LEU A 320 13.25 -10.65 -10.26
CA LEU A 320 12.93 -9.72 -9.17
C LEU A 320 14.13 -8.91 -8.62
N PRO A 321 15.37 -9.45 -8.51
CA PRO A 321 16.53 -8.69 -8.02
C PRO A 321 16.85 -7.44 -8.87
N GLY A 322 16.75 -7.56 -10.20
CA GLY A 322 16.94 -6.41 -11.10
C GLY A 322 15.84 -5.37 -10.94
N VAL A 323 14.61 -5.81 -10.71
CA VAL A 323 13.47 -4.92 -10.43
C VAL A 323 13.62 -4.22 -9.09
N ALA A 324 14.03 -4.92 -8.05
CA ALA A 324 14.25 -4.35 -6.72
C ALA A 324 15.35 -3.29 -6.73
N THR A 325 16.41 -3.52 -7.54
CA THR A 325 17.46 -2.52 -7.77
C THR A 325 16.88 -1.24 -8.38
N LYS A 326 16.08 -1.36 -9.44
CA LYS A 326 15.44 -0.21 -10.08
C LYS A 326 14.39 0.45 -9.18
N TYR A 327 13.70 -0.32 -8.36
CA TYR A 327 12.77 0.20 -7.37
C TYR A 327 13.50 1.04 -6.31
N TYR A 328 14.62 0.55 -5.78
CA TYR A 328 15.49 1.32 -4.89
C TYR A 328 15.93 2.64 -5.52
N GLU A 329 16.43 2.61 -6.76
CA GLU A 329 16.90 3.81 -7.47
C GLU A 329 15.81 4.88 -7.59
N LEU A 330 14.55 4.48 -7.81
CA LEU A 330 13.42 5.42 -7.84
C LEU A 330 13.21 6.11 -6.49
N LYS A 331 13.39 5.39 -5.37
CA LYS A 331 13.23 5.91 -4.02
C LYS A 331 14.43 6.77 -3.59
N ALA A 332 15.65 6.30 -3.88
CA ALA A 332 16.90 7.00 -3.56
C ALA A 332 17.11 8.29 -4.37
N ARG A 333 16.39 8.47 -5.49
CA ARG A 333 16.51 9.65 -6.37
C ARG A 333 16.08 10.96 -5.71
N ARG A 334 15.00 10.94 -4.92
CA ARG A 334 14.42 12.11 -4.24
C ARG A 334 13.85 11.72 -2.86
N PRO A 335 14.71 11.29 -1.92
CA PRO A 335 14.28 10.88 -0.59
C PRO A 335 13.74 12.05 0.22
N VAL A 336 12.86 11.74 1.16
CA VAL A 336 12.43 12.61 2.25
C VAL A 336 12.86 11.97 3.57
N VAL A 337 13.36 12.79 4.47
CA VAL A 337 13.57 12.46 5.88
C VAL A 337 12.67 13.39 6.67
N ALA A 338 11.68 12.81 7.36
CA ALA A 338 10.78 13.56 8.22
C ALA A 338 11.20 13.37 9.68
N GLY A 339 11.02 14.43 10.46
CA GLY A 339 11.06 14.41 11.92
C GLY A 339 9.72 13.95 12.51
N THR A 340 9.33 14.60 13.59
CA THR A 340 8.20 14.34 14.46
C THR A 340 7.45 15.65 14.72
N GLU A 341 6.29 15.58 15.37
CA GLU A 341 5.58 16.77 15.86
C GLU A 341 6.23 17.37 17.13
N GLN A 342 7.36 16.81 17.58
CA GLN A 342 8.16 17.29 18.70
C GLN A 342 9.41 18.02 18.19
N PRO A 343 10.06 18.86 19.01
CA PRO A 343 11.31 19.53 18.63
C PRO A 343 12.42 18.52 18.26
N ASP A 344 12.81 18.52 16.99
CA ASP A 344 13.86 17.67 16.45
C ASP A 344 15.13 18.45 16.11
N HIS A 345 16.27 17.78 16.24
CA HIS A 345 17.57 18.31 15.85
C HIS A 345 18.15 17.50 14.70
N PHE A 346 18.13 18.11 13.50
CA PHE A 346 18.70 17.56 12.29
C PHE A 346 20.17 17.96 12.17
N VAL A 347 21.07 16.97 12.20
CA VAL A 347 22.51 17.16 11.95
C VAL A 347 22.86 16.57 10.60
N VAL A 348 23.32 17.42 9.68
CA VAL A 348 23.50 17.09 8.27
C VAL A 348 24.94 17.39 7.85
N ALA A 349 25.73 16.34 7.64
CA ALA A 349 27.11 16.44 7.18
C ALA A 349 27.18 16.16 5.67
N ARG A 350 27.63 17.14 4.88
CA ARG A 350 27.67 17.05 3.41
C ARG A 350 29.09 17.03 2.89
N THR A 351 29.34 16.10 1.97
CA THR A 351 30.54 16.01 1.15
C THR A 351 30.14 16.02 -0.34
N PRO A 352 31.08 16.19 -1.28
CA PRO A 352 30.78 16.08 -2.71
C PRO A 352 30.07 14.77 -3.09
N ASP A 353 30.48 13.65 -2.48
CA ASP A 353 30.02 12.32 -2.85
C ASP A 353 28.85 11.80 -2.00
N SER A 354 28.65 12.34 -0.79
CA SER A 354 27.64 11.83 0.14
C SER A 354 27.07 12.89 1.08
N THR A 355 25.93 12.60 1.68
CA THR A 355 25.35 13.39 2.77
C THR A 355 24.83 12.46 3.83
N THR A 356 25.32 12.63 5.05
CA THR A 356 24.84 11.89 6.23
C THR A 356 23.85 12.77 6.98
N VAL A 357 22.66 12.23 7.23
CA VAL A 357 21.64 12.85 8.07
C VAL A 357 21.52 12.06 9.36
N ARG A 358 21.53 12.76 10.48
CA ARG A 358 21.15 12.27 11.80
C ARG A 358 20.02 13.13 12.33
N VAL A 359 19.03 12.52 12.95
CA VAL A 359 17.92 13.24 13.60
C VAL A 359 17.84 12.79 15.05
N TYR A 360 17.90 13.77 15.93
CA TYR A 360 17.87 13.59 17.37
C TYR A 360 16.58 14.17 17.94
N ASN A 361 16.01 13.51 18.95
CA ASN A 361 14.87 14.02 19.71
C ASN A 361 15.14 13.88 21.21
N ALA A 362 15.08 14.99 21.94
CA ALA A 362 15.38 15.00 23.38
C ALA A 362 14.37 14.20 24.22
N GLY A 363 13.14 13.99 23.72
CA GLY A 363 12.11 13.18 24.36
C GLY A 363 12.47 11.69 24.49
N MET A 364 13.52 11.22 23.80
CA MET A 364 14.06 9.87 23.96
C MET A 364 15.08 9.73 25.10
N GLY A 365 15.47 10.83 25.76
CA GLY A 365 16.44 10.82 26.85
C GLY A 365 17.90 10.77 26.34
N SER A 366 18.75 9.98 26.99
CA SER A 366 20.19 9.94 26.73
C SER A 366 20.55 9.38 25.35
N ASP A 367 19.76 8.45 24.81
CA ASP A 367 19.88 7.96 23.43
C ASP A 367 18.85 8.67 22.54
N SER A 368 19.16 9.92 22.19
CA SER A 368 18.24 10.77 21.43
C SER A 368 18.22 10.50 19.92
N LEU A 369 19.14 9.68 19.40
CA LEU A 369 19.26 9.43 17.95
C LEU A 369 18.21 8.42 17.47
N PHE A 370 17.22 8.87 16.69
CA PHE A 370 16.19 7.96 16.16
C PHE A 370 16.28 7.72 14.65
N TYR A 371 17.07 8.51 13.93
CA TYR A 371 17.29 8.35 12.50
C TYR A 371 18.74 8.61 12.13
N GLN A 372 19.33 7.71 11.35
CA GLN A 372 20.64 7.92 10.72
C GLN A 372 20.68 7.28 9.33
N ARG A 373 21.03 8.06 8.30
CA ARG A 373 21.25 7.53 6.94
C ARG A 373 22.27 8.35 6.17
N THR A 374 23.08 7.66 5.35
CA THR A 374 23.94 8.26 4.33
C THR A 374 23.29 8.14 2.95
N PHE A 375 23.24 9.25 2.23
CA PHE A 375 22.75 9.35 0.85
C PHE A 375 23.91 9.67 -0.08
N TYR A 376 24.00 8.99 -1.23
CA TYR A 376 25.11 9.15 -2.16
C TYR A 376 24.73 10.01 -3.37
N SER A 377 25.60 10.95 -3.75
CA SER A 377 25.39 11.91 -4.84
C SER A 377 25.17 11.25 -6.21
N ARG A 378 25.67 10.03 -6.41
CA ARG A 378 25.51 9.27 -7.65
C ARG A 378 24.08 8.78 -7.88
N GLU A 379 23.32 8.56 -6.81
CA GLU A 379 21.95 8.03 -6.86
C GLU A 379 20.89 9.05 -6.42
N THR A 380 21.28 10.03 -5.60
CA THR A 380 20.36 11.05 -5.06
C THR A 380 20.51 12.38 -5.79
N LYS A 381 19.41 12.90 -6.34
CA LYS A 381 19.40 14.22 -7.00
C LYS A 381 19.12 15.37 -6.03
N ARG A 382 18.30 15.09 -5.01
CA ARG A 382 17.83 16.06 -4.03
C ARG A 382 17.34 15.32 -2.79
N LEU A 383 17.75 15.79 -1.63
CA LEU A 383 17.26 15.34 -0.33
C LEU A 383 16.32 16.39 0.25
N THR A 384 15.17 15.95 0.74
CA THR A 384 14.22 16.82 1.43
C THR A 384 14.21 16.46 2.92
N LEU A 385 14.31 17.46 3.79
CA LEU A 385 14.16 17.35 5.24
C LEU A 385 12.84 18.02 5.63
N GLU A 386 12.02 17.36 6.44
CA GLU A 386 10.72 17.85 6.89
C GLU A 386 10.72 17.91 8.42
N GLY A 387 10.55 19.12 8.96
CA GLY A 387 10.50 19.35 10.41
C GLY A 387 9.19 18.87 11.05
N LEU A 388 8.06 19.17 10.41
CA LEU A 388 6.68 18.98 10.93
C LEU A 388 6.35 20.01 12.02
N GLY A 389 5.63 19.66 13.09
CA GLY A 389 5.10 20.66 14.03
C GLY A 389 6.07 21.21 15.07
N GLY A 390 7.22 20.56 15.30
CA GLY A 390 8.17 20.91 16.35
C GLY A 390 8.91 22.23 16.14
N ASN A 391 9.57 22.74 17.19
CA ASN A 391 10.55 23.83 17.05
C ASN A 391 11.90 23.22 16.65
N ASP A 392 12.13 23.06 15.35
CA ASP A 392 13.21 22.23 14.85
C ASP A 392 14.51 22.99 14.65
N ARG A 393 15.64 22.31 14.89
CA ARG A 393 16.98 22.82 14.64
C ARG A 393 17.61 22.07 13.48
N PHE A 394 17.95 22.79 12.41
CA PHE A 394 18.68 22.26 11.28
C PHE A 394 20.14 22.73 11.30
N GLU A 395 21.07 21.82 11.56
CA GLU A 395 22.51 22.06 11.50
C GLU A 395 23.13 21.39 10.27
N LEU A 396 23.62 22.22 9.34
CA LEU A 396 24.18 21.74 8.08
C LEU A 396 25.64 22.16 7.96
N SER A 397 26.51 21.18 7.76
CA SER A 397 27.93 21.40 7.51
C SER A 397 28.36 20.91 6.12
N GLY A 398 29.48 21.45 5.64
CA GLY A 398 30.08 21.10 4.36
C GLY A 398 29.24 21.49 3.13
N HIS A 399 29.56 20.92 1.97
CA HIS A 399 28.89 21.16 0.70
C HIS A 399 28.71 19.86 -0.09
N GLY A 400 27.58 19.69 -0.78
CA GLY A 400 27.27 18.42 -1.42
C GLY A 400 25.93 18.38 -2.13
N LEU A 401 25.13 17.36 -1.83
CA LEU A 401 23.78 17.15 -2.33
C LEU A 401 22.91 18.40 -2.19
N LYS A 402 21.98 18.59 -3.14
CA LYS A 402 20.94 19.62 -3.00
C LYS A 402 20.02 19.23 -1.86
N ILE A 403 19.87 20.13 -0.88
CA ILE A 403 18.96 19.95 0.24
C ILE A 403 17.82 20.95 0.13
N VAL A 404 16.61 20.47 0.36
CA VAL A 404 15.41 21.29 0.59
C VAL A 404 14.95 21.04 2.01
N ILE A 405 14.79 22.10 2.78
CA ILE A 405 14.22 22.04 4.13
C ILE A 405 12.80 22.59 4.02
N HIS A 406 11.82 21.78 4.39
CA HIS A 406 10.48 22.24 4.69
C HIS A 406 10.39 22.38 6.21
N ALA A 407 10.52 23.62 6.65
CA ALA A 407 10.23 23.99 8.03
C ALA A 407 8.72 23.93 8.20
N GLY A 408 8.24 23.38 9.31
CA GLY A 408 6.82 23.18 9.51
C GLY A 408 6.20 24.29 10.35
N ALA A 409 5.30 23.94 11.27
CA ALA A 409 4.48 24.92 11.98
C ALA A 409 5.20 25.61 13.17
N GLY A 410 6.31 25.04 13.63
CA GLY A 410 7.07 25.56 14.77
C GLY A 410 8.04 26.70 14.42
N GLN A 411 8.71 27.19 15.46
CA GLN A 411 9.77 28.21 15.34
C GLN A 411 11.10 27.54 14.98
N ASP A 412 11.27 27.25 13.70
CA ASP A 412 12.42 26.50 13.20
C ASP A 412 13.65 27.39 13.00
N VAL A 413 14.81 26.87 13.40
CA VAL A 413 16.10 27.54 13.26
C VAL A 413 17.04 26.75 12.36
N GLN A 414 17.75 27.46 11.49
CA GLN A 414 18.67 26.85 10.53
C GLN A 414 20.07 27.46 10.62
N HIS A 415 21.05 26.63 10.98
CA HIS A 415 22.47 26.97 11.01
C HIS A 415 23.20 26.20 9.92
N ALA A 416 23.73 26.90 8.91
CA ALA A 416 24.50 26.27 7.83
C ALA A 416 25.86 26.94 7.65
N THR A 417 26.94 26.16 7.67
CA THR A 417 28.29 26.68 7.37
C THR A 417 28.45 27.04 5.89
N SER A 418 27.61 26.47 5.02
CA SER A 418 27.49 26.85 3.61
C SER A 418 26.05 26.78 3.13
N ARG A 419 25.58 27.82 2.45
CA ARG A 419 24.23 27.89 1.84
C ARG A 419 24.17 27.35 0.41
N ARG A 420 25.30 26.88 -0.15
CA ARG A 420 25.34 26.37 -1.52
C ARG A 420 24.42 25.14 -1.68
N ARG A 421 23.56 25.17 -2.72
CA ARG A 421 22.56 24.12 -3.02
C ARG A 421 21.61 23.82 -1.85
N LEU A 422 21.36 24.81 -0.99
CA LEU A 422 20.35 24.73 0.06
C LEU A 422 19.14 25.56 -0.35
N ARG A 423 17.94 25.03 -0.12
CA ARG A 423 16.69 25.76 -0.22
C ARG A 423 15.93 25.59 1.09
N TYR A 424 15.50 26.71 1.65
CA TYR A 424 14.68 26.73 2.86
C TYR A 424 13.29 27.21 2.47
N GLU A 425 12.28 26.41 2.80
CA GLU A 425 10.88 26.66 2.51
C GLU A 425 10.12 26.61 3.85
N PRO A 426 9.97 27.75 4.55
CA PRO A 426 9.16 27.81 5.75
C PRO A 426 7.69 27.62 5.38
N ASP A 427 6.95 26.80 6.13
CA ASP A 427 5.50 26.81 6.03
C ASP A 427 4.99 28.16 6.51
N SER A 428 4.29 28.88 5.64
CA SER A 428 3.98 30.29 5.83
C SER A 428 2.85 30.56 6.84
N ASN A 429 2.41 29.58 7.65
CA ASN A 429 1.13 29.67 8.36
C ASN A 429 1.14 29.17 9.82
N GLY A 430 1.68 29.99 10.72
CA GLY A 430 0.74 30.59 11.68
C GLY A 430 -0.28 31.40 10.85
N THR A 431 -1.49 30.87 10.67
CA THR A 431 -2.65 31.46 9.95
C THR A 431 -2.35 32.61 8.97
N LEU A 432 -2.13 32.31 7.69
CA LEU A 432 -2.27 33.30 6.60
C LEU A 432 -2.95 32.68 5.38
N ASN A 433 -3.94 33.39 4.84
CA ASN A 433 -4.55 33.09 3.55
C ASN A 433 -3.45 33.00 2.47
N LYS A 434 -3.25 31.80 1.91
CA LYS A 434 -2.39 31.65 0.72
C LYS A 434 -3.13 32.27 -0.48
N PRO A 435 -2.49 33.11 -1.31
CA PRO A 435 -3.08 33.51 -2.58
C PRO A 435 -3.25 32.28 -3.47
N GLU A 436 -4.31 32.25 -4.29
CA GLU A 436 -4.59 31.12 -5.16
C GLU A 436 -3.40 30.79 -6.08
N PRO A 437 -3.04 29.51 -6.23
CA PRO A 437 -1.90 29.10 -7.04
C PRO A 437 -2.16 29.44 -8.50
N THR A 438 -1.30 30.27 -9.08
CA THR A 438 -1.40 30.70 -10.49
C THR A 438 -0.93 29.62 -11.47
N LYS A 439 -0.24 28.56 -10.99
CA LYS A 439 0.24 27.45 -11.84
C LYS A 439 -0.09 26.07 -11.25
N LYS A 440 -0.47 25.14 -12.13
CA LYS A 440 -0.84 23.74 -11.80
C LYS A 440 0.26 22.94 -11.08
N LYS A 441 1.53 23.35 -11.21
CA LYS A 441 2.70 22.70 -10.58
C LYS A 441 2.88 23.11 -9.11
N GLU A 442 2.50 24.35 -8.76
CA GLU A 442 2.57 24.88 -7.39
C GLU A 442 1.48 24.25 -6.50
N ARG A 443 0.34 23.85 -7.08
CA ARG A 443 -0.69 23.05 -6.39
C ARG A 443 -0.16 21.73 -5.78
N PHE A 444 0.90 21.14 -6.34
CA PHE A 444 1.50 19.91 -5.79
C PHE A 444 2.56 20.17 -4.71
N GLU A 445 3.07 21.39 -4.60
CA GLU A 445 4.15 21.75 -3.67
C GLU A 445 3.58 22.34 -2.36
N ASN A 446 2.44 23.05 -2.40
CA ASN A 446 1.78 23.70 -1.25
C ASN A 446 0.73 22.83 -0.52
N TYR A 447 0.86 21.51 -0.58
CA TYR A 447 -0.15 20.54 -0.13
C TYR A 447 -0.24 20.46 1.42
N ASP A 448 -1.44 20.62 1.99
CA ASP A 448 -1.74 20.30 3.40
C ASP A 448 -1.82 18.76 3.54
N ARG A 449 -0.83 18.17 4.20
CA ARG A 449 -0.54 16.71 4.13
C ARG A 449 -1.24 15.88 5.21
N LEU A 450 -2.03 16.50 6.08
CA LEU A 450 -2.76 15.81 7.15
C LEU A 450 -4.25 15.61 6.83
N LYS A 451 -4.81 16.29 5.83
CA LYS A 451 -6.27 16.35 5.65
C LYS A 451 -6.86 15.66 4.42
N ASP A 452 -6.11 15.34 3.37
CA ASP A 452 -6.70 14.74 2.16
C ASP A 452 -5.91 13.53 1.63
N GLU A 453 -6.42 12.32 1.92
CA GLU A 453 -6.60 11.19 0.97
C GLU A 453 -8.08 10.80 0.92
#